data_AF-A0A2D6E4V2-F1
#
_entry.id   AF-A0A2D6E4V2-F1
#
_cell.length_a   1.000
_cell.length_b   1.000
_cell.length_c   1.000
_cell.angle_alpha   90.00
_cell.angle_beta   90.00
_cell.angle_gamma   90.00
#
_symmetry.space_group_name_H-M   'P 1'
#
loop_
_entity.id
_entity.type
_entity.pdbx_description
1 polymer ?
#
loop_
_entity_poly.entity_id
_entity_poly.type
_entity_poly.pdbx_seq_one_letter_code
_entity_poly.pdbx_strand_id
1 'polypeptide(L)' 'MTSYREAIQKKLENGGYEEFKSLCVAAIYRPGVNQTFYQVHWDAYRQPFSKLYDNIEEAMDKFFELRKRVR' A
#
# COMPACT_ATOMS: atom_id res chain seq x y z
N MET A 1 20.51 8.63 5.60
CA MET A 1 19.10 8.89 5.91
C MET A 1 18.28 8.04 4.96
N THR A 2 17.55 7.05 5.47
CA THR A 2 16.61 6.25 4.67
C THR A 2 15.43 7.13 4.29
N SER A 3 15.06 7.14 3.01
CA SER A 3 13.88 7.86 2.55
C SER A 3 12.62 7.25 3.14
N TYR A 4 11.57 8.05 3.29
CA TYR A 4 10.27 7.54 3.77
C TYR A 4 9.69 6.46 2.84
N ARG A 5 9.98 6.54 1.54
CA ARG A 5 9.61 5.52 0.54
C ARG A 5 10.26 4.17 0.85
N GLU A 6 11.57 4.14 1.07
CA GLU A 6 12.31 2.92 1.42
C GLU A 6 11.88 2.33 2.77
N ALA A 7 11.49 3.17 3.72
CA ALA A 7 10.96 2.69 5.00
C ALA A 7 9.64 1.92 4.84
N ILE A 8 8.73 2.42 3.99
CA ILE A 8 7.46 1.75 3.69
C ILE A 8 7.71 0.46 2.91
N GLN A 9 8.58 0.50 1.89
CA GLN A 9 8.93 -0.68 1.11
C GLN A 9 9.40 -1.83 2.01
N LYS A 10 10.33 -1.55 2.93
CA LYS A 10 10.80 -2.54 3.91
C LYS A 10 9.69 -3.08 4.80
N LYS A 11 8.70 -2.28 5.18
CA LYS A 11 7.53 -2.78 5.94
C LYS A 11 6.74 -3.78 5.11
N LEU A 12 6.43 -3.43 3.85
CA LEU A 12 5.63 -4.25 2.95
C LEU A 12 6.34 -5.56 2.56
N GLU A 13 7.65 -5.53 2.31
CA GLU A 13 8.46 -6.73 2.04
C GLU A 13 8.48 -7.70 3.23
N ASN A 14 8.36 -7.18 4.45
CA ASN A 14 8.24 -7.99 5.67
C ASN A 14 6.79 -8.37 6.02
N GLY A 15 5.84 -8.18 5.10
CA GLY A 15 4.42 -8.53 5.32
C GLY A 15 3.64 -7.51 6.16
N GLY A 16 4.20 -6.32 6.38
CA GLY A 16 3.58 -5.23 7.14
C GLY A 16 2.68 -4.33 6.30
N TYR A 17 2.36 -3.17 6.87
CA TYR A 17 1.52 -2.14 6.26
C TYR A 17 2.00 -0.73 6.64
N GLU A 18 1.52 0.27 5.92
CA GLU A 18 1.67 1.70 6.24
C GLU A 18 0.33 2.40 6.12
N GLU A 19 0.06 3.32 7.06
CA GLU A 19 -1.14 4.15 7.08
C GLU A 19 -0.81 5.64 7.09
N PHE A 20 -1.64 6.42 6.40
CA PHE A 20 -1.60 7.88 6.39
C PHE A 20 -3.02 8.44 6.30
N LYS A 21 -3.55 8.93 7.43
CA LYS A 21 -4.97 9.33 7.58
C LYS A 21 -5.88 8.17 7.17
N SER A 22 -6.74 8.34 6.16
CA SER A 22 -7.65 7.29 5.64
C SER A 22 -7.04 6.45 4.51
N LEU A 23 -5.75 6.60 4.20
CA LEU A 23 -5.05 5.86 3.16
C LEU A 23 -4.12 4.80 3.78
N CYS A 24 -4.18 3.57 3.29
CA CYS A 24 -3.38 2.44 3.74
C CYS A 24 -2.76 1.71 2.54
N VAL A 25 -1.55 1.17 2.72
CA VAL A 25 -0.96 0.17 1.84
C VAL A 25 -0.49 -1.02 2.67
N ALA A 26 -0.87 -2.23 2.29
CA ALA A 26 -0.58 -3.45 3.04
C ALA A 26 -0.14 -4.60 2.12
N ALA A 27 0.77 -5.44 2.61
CA ALA A 27 1.10 -6.70 1.98
C ALA A 27 0.12 -7.80 2.42
N ILE A 28 -0.35 -8.60 1.48
CA ILE A 28 -1.33 -9.67 1.67
C ILE A 28 -0.78 -10.94 1.06
N TYR A 29 -0.32 -11.86 1.91
CA TYR A 29 0.05 -13.19 1.46
C TYR A 29 -1.21 -14.04 1.22
N ARG A 30 -1.34 -14.61 0.01
CA ARG A 30 -2.42 -15.53 -0.34
C ARG A 30 -1.87 -16.96 -0.44
N PRO A 31 -2.12 -17.83 0.57
CA PRO A 31 -1.59 -19.19 0.59
C PRO A 31 -2.01 -20.02 -0.63
N GLY A 32 -3.24 -19.84 -1.13
CA GLY A 32 -3.77 -20.62 -2.24
C GLY A 32 -3.06 -20.42 -3.58
N VAL A 33 -2.29 -19.33 -3.74
CA VAL A 33 -1.48 -19.04 -4.93
C VAL A 33 0.00 -18.85 -4.58
N ASN A 34 0.39 -19.08 -3.31
CA ASN A 34 1.74 -18.88 -2.78
C ASN A 34 2.38 -17.54 -3.22
N GLN A 35 1.60 -16.46 -3.20
CA GLN A 35 2.02 -15.16 -3.70
C GLN A 35 1.58 -14.05 -2.75
N THR A 36 2.44 -13.04 -2.60
CA THR A 36 2.13 -11.80 -1.91
C THR A 36 1.58 -10.79 -2.90
N PHE A 37 0.44 -10.20 -2.53
CA PHE A 37 -0.18 -9.07 -3.23
C PHE A 37 -0.08 -7.84 -2.35
N TYR A 38 -0.24 -6.67 -2.95
CA TYR A 38 -0.23 -5.41 -2.24
C TYR A 38 -1.58 -4.74 -2.41
N GLN A 39 -2.23 -4.41 -1.31
CA GLN A 39 -3.51 -3.72 -1.32
C GLN A 39 -3.30 -2.26 -0.96
N VAL A 40 -3.80 -1.36 -1.80
CA VAL A 40 -3.92 0.05 -1.45
C VAL A 40 -5.39 0.33 -1.16
N HIS A 41 -5.67 0.80 0.04
CA HIS A 41 -7.01 1.12 0.52
C HIS A 41 -7.10 2.62 0.82
N TRP A 42 -8.14 3.28 0.32
CA TRP A 42 -8.43 4.67 0.65
C TRP A 42 -9.91 4.82 0.99
N ASP A 43 -10.19 5.13 2.25
CA ASP A 43 -11.55 5.41 2.75
C ASP A 43 -11.73 6.90 3.03
N ALA A 44 -11.49 7.72 2.01
CA ALA A 44 -11.91 9.12 2.04
C ALA A 44 -13.10 9.31 1.10
N TYR A 45 -14.12 10.02 1.58
CA TYR A 45 -15.26 10.48 0.78
C TYR A 45 -16.20 9.40 0.21
N ARG A 46 -16.44 8.30 0.94
CA ARG A 46 -17.42 7.25 0.56
C ARG A 46 -17.12 6.54 -0.77
N GLN A 47 -15.89 6.62 -1.26
CA GLN A 47 -15.42 5.79 -2.35
C GLN A 47 -14.44 4.77 -1.79
N PRO A 48 -14.86 3.53 -1.49
CA PRO A 48 -13.95 2.47 -1.09
C PRO A 48 -13.08 2.12 -2.30
N PHE A 49 -11.95 2.82 -2.48
CA PHE A 49 -10.94 2.38 -3.43
C PHE A 49 -10.08 1.34 -2.73
N SER A 50 -10.30 0.08 -3.07
CA SER A 50 -9.42 -1.01 -2.71
C SER A 50 -8.96 -1.68 -3.99
N LYS A 51 -7.68 -1.50 -4.33
CA LYS A 51 -7.08 -2.17 -5.50
C LYS A 51 -5.92 -3.03 -5.03
N LEU A 52 -5.90 -4.26 -5.56
CA LEU A 52 -4.78 -5.19 -5.41
C LEU A 52 -3.79 -4.97 -6.55
N TYR A 53 -2.52 -5.10 -6.22
CA TYR A 53 -1.38 -5.00 -7.11
C TYR A 53 -0.49 -6.22 -6.90
N ASP A 54 0.05 -6.75 -7.99
CA ASP A 54 0.98 -7.88 -7.95
C ASP A 54 2.42 -7.40 -7.70
N ASN A 55 2.67 -6.10 -7.92
CA ASN A 55 3.96 -5.45 -7.79
C ASN A 55 3.94 -4.40 -6.67
N ILE A 56 4.94 -4.46 -5.79
CA ILE A 56 5.15 -3.50 -4.69
C ILE A 56 5.34 -2.07 -5.20
N GLU A 57 6.06 -1.87 -6.31
CA GLU A 57 6.33 -0.53 -6.85
C GLU A 57 5.05 0.14 -7.34
N GLU A 58 4.17 -0.60 -8.02
CA GLU A 58 2.87 -0.07 -8.47
C GLU A 58 1.97 0.30 -7.30
N ALA A 59 1.94 -0.54 -6.27
CA ALA A 59 1.19 -0.26 -5.04
C ALA A 59 1.73 0.99 -4.33
N MET A 60 3.05 1.11 -4.23
CA MET A 60 3.69 2.26 -3.63
C MET A 60 3.47 3.54 -4.44
N ASP A 61 3.58 3.49 -5.76
CA ASP A 61 3.29 4.63 -6.63
C ASP A 61 1.85 5.09 -6.47
N LYS A 62 0.90 4.15 -6.42
CA LYS A 62 -0.50 4.49 -6.14
C LYS A 62 -0.67 5.10 -4.74
N PHE A 63 -0.06 4.52 -3.72
CA PHE A 63 -0.10 5.05 -2.36
C PHE A 63 0.43 6.49 -2.32
N PHE A 64 1.59 6.77 -2.91
CA PHE A 64 2.13 8.14 -2.94
C PHE A 64 1.30 9.10 -3.80
N GLU A 65 0.74 8.63 -4.91
CA GLU A 65 -0.21 9.40 -5.73
C GLU A 65 -1.43 9.82 -4.92
N LEU A 66 -2.06 8.89 -4.20
CA LEU A 66 -3.22 9.16 -3.36
C LEU A 66 -2.85 10.00 -2.13
N ARG A 67 -1.68 9.76 -1.53
CA ARG A 67 -1.17 10.53 -0.38
C ARG A 67 -1.05 12.01 -0.71
N LYS A 68 -0.65 12.37 -1.94
CA LYS A 68 -0.61 13.78 -2.39
C LYS A 68 -1.99 14.44 -2.44
N ARG A 69 -3.06 13.65 -2.62
CA ARG A 69 -4.46 14.13 -2.67
C ARG A 69 -5.05 14.30 -1.28
N VAL A 70 -4.56 13.51 -0.32
CA VAL A 70 -4.90 13.58 1.11
C VAL A 70 -4.18 14.78 1.74
N ARG A 71 -4.67 16.01 1.46
CA ARG A 71 -4.19 17.27 2.08
C ARG A 71 -4.21 17.18 3.60
#